data_AF-A0A3D2J291-F1
#
_entry.id   AF-A0A3D2J291-F1
#
_cell.length_a   1.000
_cell.length_b   1.000
_cell.length_c   1.000
_cell.angle_alpha   90.00
_cell.angle_beta   90.00
_cell.angle_gamma   90.00
#
_symmetry.space_group_name_H-M   'P 1'
#
loop_
_entity.id
_entity.type
_entity.pdbx_description
1 polymer ?
#
loop_
_entity_poly.entity_id
_entity_poly.type
_entity_poly.pdbx_seq_one_letter_code
_entity_poly.pdbx_strand_id
1 'polypeptide(L)'
;MSDLPTTQYTSSDVATIDRQLSEASSAGITGFISSWWGPGDQTDTNLATLLQRSAALKQNTGYNFTSSIYFESDAPALSGQTNMVNALRYLVAHYTNDPHFFHWNGKPVLFFWDPLGGGRTLAEWASIRSQVDPNNAMIWSAEGVDMTLLTVFDGIHLFSGGYWGLQHGDMPQVDQGFRSQISAYNAAHGTQKIWAAGIIPGYNDTLVPGRTGTYIIPRNNGATYQQSWAGALSSQPDWITITSFNEWFEGSMIEPSVTYGNLYLNETAQYAKQWHG
;
A
#
# COMPACT_ATOMS: atom_id res chain seq x y z
N MET A 1 -0.36 19.84 -7.37
CA MET A 1 -1.26 19.14 -6.42
C MET A 1 -2.66 19.69 -6.58
N SER A 2 -3.67 18.83 -6.55
CA SER A 2 -5.09 19.19 -6.73
C SER A 2 -5.80 19.63 -5.44
N ASP A 3 -5.18 19.40 -4.29
CA ASP A 3 -5.58 19.88 -2.97
C ASP A 3 -4.34 19.99 -2.06
N LEU A 4 -4.51 20.49 -0.84
CA LEU A 4 -3.43 20.67 0.14
C LEU A 4 -3.82 20.16 1.53
N PRO A 5 -2.84 19.73 2.36
CA PRO A 5 -3.11 19.38 3.74
C PRO A 5 -3.58 20.61 4.51
N THR A 6 -4.43 20.40 5.52
CA THR A 6 -4.88 21.46 6.43
C THR A 6 -3.70 22.15 7.16
N THR A 7 -2.61 21.42 7.38
CA THR A 7 -1.34 21.92 7.91
C THR A 7 -0.21 21.44 7.01
N GLN A 8 0.59 22.35 6.45
CA GLN A 8 1.78 21.96 5.69
C GLN A 8 2.84 21.38 6.63
N TYR A 9 3.55 20.35 6.17
CA TYR A 9 4.45 19.57 7.01
C TYR A 9 5.68 19.09 6.25
N THR A 10 6.72 18.71 7.00
CA THR A 10 7.82 17.87 6.52
C THR A 10 7.59 16.44 7.00
N SER A 11 7.76 15.46 6.12
CA SER A 11 7.46 14.04 6.43
C SER A 11 8.37 13.44 7.51
N SER A 12 9.51 14.06 7.80
CA SER A 12 10.44 13.65 8.85
C SER A 12 10.15 14.28 10.22
N ASP A 13 9.20 15.21 10.30
CA ASP A 13 8.83 15.83 11.57
C ASP A 13 8.08 14.82 12.45
N VAL A 14 8.60 14.56 13.65
CA VAL A 14 8.00 13.63 14.62
C VAL A 14 6.55 14.02 14.95
N ALA A 15 6.27 15.32 15.09
CA ALA A 15 4.92 15.82 15.36
C ALA A 15 3.94 15.52 14.22
N THR A 16 4.43 15.51 12.98
CA THR A 16 3.64 15.12 11.80
C THR A 16 3.33 13.65 11.84
N ILE A 17 4.34 12.80 12.10
CA ILE A 17 4.16 11.34 12.20
C ILE A 17 3.17 10.99 13.32
N ASP A 18 3.30 11.61 14.50
CA ASP A 18 2.38 11.39 15.62
C ASP A 18 0.95 11.80 15.29
N ARG A 19 0.76 12.94 14.63
CA ARG A 19 -0.56 13.40 14.18
C ARG A 19 -1.18 12.42 13.20
N GLN A 20 -0.44 12.00 12.19
CA GLN A 20 -0.92 11.07 11.16
C GLN A 20 -1.23 9.68 11.73
N LEU A 21 -0.42 9.18 12.66
CA LEU A 21 -0.69 7.96 13.42
C LEU A 21 -1.99 8.08 14.22
N SER A 22 -2.21 9.22 14.90
CA SER A 22 -3.44 9.47 15.65
C SER A 22 -4.66 9.53 14.74
N GLU A 23 -4.58 10.25 13.63
CA GLU A 23 -5.64 10.38 12.63
C GLU A 23 -6.01 9.02 12.02
N ALA A 24 -5.01 8.27 11.56
CA ALA A 24 -5.22 6.97 10.93
C ALA A 24 -5.77 5.92 11.91
N SER A 25 -5.18 5.79 13.11
CA SER A 25 -5.67 4.85 14.12
C SER A 25 -7.09 5.19 14.58
N SER A 26 -7.45 6.47 14.69
CA SER A 26 -8.82 6.91 15.00
C SER A 26 -9.82 6.56 13.89
N ALA A 27 -9.34 6.47 12.65
CA ALA A 27 -10.11 5.99 11.50
C ALA A 27 -10.16 4.46 11.38
N GLY A 28 -9.56 3.73 12.31
CA GLY A 28 -9.51 2.26 12.30
C GLY A 28 -8.48 1.67 11.34
N ILE A 29 -7.57 2.49 10.80
CA ILE A 29 -6.45 2.02 9.97
C ILE A 29 -5.42 1.36 10.88
N THR A 30 -4.96 0.17 10.49
CA THR A 30 -4.08 -0.68 11.30
C THR A 30 -2.60 -0.51 11.00
N GLY A 31 -2.25 0.19 9.92
CA GLY A 31 -0.89 0.28 9.44
C GLY A 31 -0.74 1.22 8.26
N PHE A 32 0.47 1.72 8.04
CA PHE A 32 0.84 2.38 6.79
C PHE A 32 1.68 1.45 5.92
N ILE A 33 1.60 1.63 4.61
CA ILE A 33 2.53 1.06 3.64
C ILE A 33 3.33 2.25 3.09
N SER A 34 4.53 2.46 3.61
CA SER A 34 5.32 3.65 3.33
C SER A 34 6.19 3.45 2.09
N SER A 35 6.05 4.32 1.08
CA SER A 35 6.98 4.42 -0.05
C SER A 35 8.43 4.42 0.47
N TRP A 36 9.28 3.55 -0.10
CA TRP A 36 10.64 3.33 0.37
C TRP A 36 11.62 3.21 -0.80
N TRP A 37 12.61 4.10 -0.81
CA TRP A 37 13.49 4.36 -1.96
C TRP A 37 14.89 3.78 -1.81
N GLY A 38 15.22 3.18 -0.66
CA GLY A 38 16.51 2.55 -0.43
C GLY A 38 17.13 2.87 0.93
N PRO A 39 18.17 2.11 1.35
CA PRO A 39 18.85 2.34 2.62
C PRO A 39 19.47 3.74 2.69
N GLY A 40 19.28 4.43 3.81
CA GLY A 40 19.82 5.78 4.04
C GLY A 40 19.06 6.92 3.35
N ASP A 41 18.04 6.62 2.56
CA ASP A 41 17.12 7.64 2.04
C ASP A 41 16.24 8.24 3.17
N GLN A 42 15.64 9.40 2.92
CA GLN A 42 14.69 10.00 3.86
C GLN A 42 13.54 9.04 4.19
N THR A 43 13.05 8.28 3.21
CA THR A 43 12.00 7.26 3.41
C THR A 43 12.42 6.15 4.36
N ASP A 44 13.70 5.77 4.37
CA ASP A 44 14.27 4.78 5.29
C ASP A 44 14.32 5.28 6.73
N THR A 45 14.86 6.49 6.93
CA THR A 45 14.92 7.10 8.26
C THR A 45 13.52 7.44 8.83
N ASN A 46 12.58 7.80 7.95
CA ASN A 46 11.19 8.01 8.32
C ASN A 46 10.50 6.70 8.73
N LEU A 47 10.79 5.58 8.06
CA LEU A 47 10.28 4.27 8.47
C LEU A 47 10.75 3.90 9.89
N ALA A 48 12.04 4.06 10.17
CA ALA A 48 12.58 3.81 11.52
C ALA A 48 11.86 4.65 12.58
N THR A 49 11.64 5.94 12.28
CA THR A 49 10.90 6.85 13.15
C THR A 49 9.45 6.42 13.31
N LEU A 50 8.77 6.06 12.21
CA LEU A 50 7.38 5.60 12.21
C LEU A 50 7.21 4.37 13.12
N LEU A 51 8.06 3.35 13.02
CA LEU A 51 7.99 2.16 13.88
C LEU A 51 8.18 2.52 15.36
N GLN A 52 9.12 3.41 15.67
CA GLN A 52 9.31 3.93 17.02
C GLN A 52 8.07 4.68 17.53
N ARG A 53 7.45 5.53 16.70
CA ARG A 53 6.25 6.29 17.07
C ARG A 53 5.02 5.39 17.20
N SER A 54 4.90 4.34 16.39
CA SER A 54 3.88 3.29 16.54
C SER A 54 3.99 2.58 17.89
N ALA A 55 5.20 2.30 18.37
CA ALA A 55 5.41 1.76 19.71
C ALA A 55 4.92 2.70 20.81
N ALA A 56 5.19 4.00 20.69
CA ALA A 56 4.70 5.02 21.61
C ALA A 56 3.16 5.14 21.56
N LEU A 57 2.56 5.11 20.37
CA LEU A 57 1.10 5.09 20.21
C LEU A 57 0.49 3.91 20.97
N LYS A 58 1.01 2.70 20.76
CA LYS A 58 0.54 1.49 21.44
C LYS A 58 0.66 1.59 22.96
N GLN A 59 1.75 2.13 23.47
CA GLN A 59 1.91 2.35 24.92
C GLN A 59 0.86 3.31 25.48
N ASN A 60 0.50 4.35 24.73
CA ASN A 60 -0.42 5.39 25.17
C ASN A 60 -1.90 5.03 25.00
N THR A 61 -2.26 4.29 23.96
CA THR A 61 -3.66 4.04 23.57
C THR A 61 -4.06 2.57 23.58
N GLY A 62 -3.09 1.65 23.63
CA GLY A 62 -3.31 0.23 23.42
C GLY A 62 -3.52 -0.17 21.95
N TYR A 63 -3.58 0.79 21.02
CA TYR A 63 -3.81 0.51 19.61
C TYR A 63 -2.54 -0.02 18.95
N ASN A 64 -2.61 -1.23 18.40
CA ASN A 64 -1.48 -1.86 17.72
C ASN A 64 -1.42 -1.43 16.25
N PHE A 65 -0.68 -0.35 15.97
CA PHE A 65 -0.45 0.15 14.62
C PHE A 65 0.84 -0.46 14.06
N THR A 66 0.75 -1.23 12.98
CA THR A 66 1.89 -1.95 12.39
C THR A 66 2.08 -1.60 10.94
N SER A 67 3.24 -1.06 10.57
CA SER A 67 3.50 -0.53 9.23
C SER A 67 4.45 -1.42 8.41
N SER A 68 4.37 -1.31 7.09
CA SER A 68 5.27 -1.96 6.13
C SER A 68 5.83 -0.92 5.15
N ILE A 69 6.62 -1.39 4.19
CA ILE A 69 7.17 -0.61 3.09
C ILE A 69 6.44 -0.92 1.79
N TYR A 70 6.41 0.09 0.92
CA TYR A 70 6.19 -0.07 -0.51
C TYR A 70 7.54 0.08 -1.21
N PHE A 71 8.11 -1.04 -1.67
CA PHE A 71 9.41 -1.08 -2.32
C PHE A 71 9.29 -0.46 -3.72
N GLU A 72 9.80 0.76 -3.88
CA GLU A 72 9.75 1.52 -5.13
C GLU A 72 10.77 0.95 -6.11
N SER A 73 10.37 -0.07 -6.87
CA SER A 73 11.30 -0.86 -7.70
C SER A 73 12.08 -0.05 -8.74
N ASP A 74 11.63 1.16 -9.11
CA ASP A 74 12.32 2.09 -10.01
C ASP A 74 13.19 3.14 -9.31
N ALA A 75 13.22 3.16 -7.98
CA ALA A 75 14.02 4.13 -7.24
C ALA A 75 15.49 4.03 -7.71
N PRO A 76 16.18 5.17 -7.96
CA PRO A 76 17.52 5.15 -8.54
C PRO A 76 18.54 4.30 -7.75
N ALA A 77 18.45 4.31 -6.42
CA ALA A 77 19.32 3.53 -5.54
C ALA A 77 19.08 2.01 -5.62
N LEU A 78 17.93 1.59 -6.15
CA LEU A 78 17.50 0.20 -6.29
C LEU A 78 17.73 -0.34 -7.71
N SER A 79 18.35 0.45 -8.59
CA SER A 79 18.61 0.05 -9.98
C SER A 79 19.54 -1.17 -10.05
N GLY A 80 19.03 -2.24 -10.66
CA GLY A 80 19.76 -3.49 -10.89
C GLY A 80 19.66 -4.51 -9.76
N GLN A 81 19.66 -5.79 -10.14
CA GLN A 81 19.43 -6.93 -9.25
C GLN A 81 20.28 -6.92 -7.97
N THR A 82 21.57 -6.62 -8.06
CA THR A 82 22.48 -6.60 -6.89
C THR A 82 22.03 -5.55 -5.85
N ASN A 83 21.61 -4.37 -6.30
CA ASN A 83 21.17 -3.32 -5.40
C ASN A 83 19.84 -3.68 -4.74
N MET A 84 18.90 -4.29 -5.49
CA MET A 84 17.66 -4.80 -4.92
C MET A 84 17.89 -5.88 -3.86
N VAL A 85 18.79 -6.85 -4.13
CA VAL A 85 19.16 -7.89 -3.15
C VAL A 85 19.75 -7.27 -1.89
N ASN A 86 20.67 -6.31 -2.03
CA ASN A 86 21.28 -5.64 -0.89
C ASN A 86 20.27 -4.83 -0.07
N ALA A 87 19.38 -4.09 -0.75
CA ALA A 87 18.33 -3.29 -0.12
C ALA A 87 17.31 -4.15 0.63
N LEU A 88 16.87 -5.28 0.05
CA LEU A 88 15.96 -6.19 0.72
C LEU A 88 16.62 -6.90 1.91
N ARG A 89 17.89 -7.31 1.80
CA ARG A 89 18.64 -7.85 2.95
C ARG A 89 18.78 -6.83 4.07
N TYR A 90 18.98 -5.55 3.72
CA TYR A 90 18.97 -4.46 4.68
C TYR A 90 17.61 -4.35 5.38
N LEU A 91 16.49 -4.32 4.65
CA LEU A 91 15.15 -4.30 5.26
C LEU A 91 14.94 -5.47 6.23
N VAL A 92 15.35 -6.68 5.85
CA VAL A 92 15.26 -7.88 6.70
C VAL A 92 16.09 -7.73 7.98
N ALA A 93 17.31 -7.24 7.86
CA ALA A 93 18.21 -7.11 9.01
C ALA A 93 17.78 -5.98 9.96
N HIS A 94 17.13 -4.93 9.46
CA HIS A 94 16.87 -3.71 10.22
C HIS A 94 15.43 -3.58 10.75
N TYR A 95 14.43 -4.04 10.01
CA TYR A 95 13.03 -3.70 10.31
C TYR A 95 12.10 -4.89 10.47
N THR A 96 12.29 -5.98 9.73
CA THR A 96 11.26 -7.03 9.66
C THR A 96 11.03 -7.77 10.98
N ASN A 97 11.94 -7.68 11.94
CA ASN A 97 11.74 -8.26 13.28
C ASN A 97 11.14 -7.28 14.30
N ASP A 98 10.89 -6.02 13.92
CA ASP A 98 10.24 -5.05 14.81
C ASP A 98 8.78 -5.47 15.08
N PRO A 99 8.31 -5.48 16.35
CA PRO A 99 6.92 -5.82 16.67
C PRO A 99 5.86 -4.90 16.05
N HIS A 100 6.25 -3.73 15.55
CA HIS A 100 5.39 -2.76 14.86
C HIS A 100 5.64 -2.78 13.34
N PHE A 101 6.49 -3.68 12.84
CA PHE A 101 6.49 -4.03 11.43
C PHE A 101 5.29 -4.94 11.14
N PHE A 102 4.61 -4.75 10.02
CA PHE A 102 3.42 -5.54 9.70
C PHE A 102 3.79 -7.02 9.47
N HIS A 103 3.17 -7.89 10.26
CA HIS A 103 3.26 -9.34 10.13
C HIS A 103 1.88 -9.93 9.88
N TRP A 104 1.81 -10.88 8.95
CA TRP A 104 0.61 -11.66 8.68
C TRP A 104 0.90 -13.14 8.93
N ASN A 105 0.14 -13.77 9.83
CA ASN A 105 0.38 -15.14 10.27
C ASN A 105 1.84 -15.39 10.72
N GLY A 106 2.43 -14.40 11.41
CA GLY A 106 3.80 -14.46 11.94
C GLY A 106 4.90 -14.19 10.92
N LYS A 107 4.58 -13.92 9.65
CA LYS A 107 5.56 -13.58 8.61
C LYS A 107 5.56 -12.08 8.33
N PRO A 108 6.73 -11.42 8.25
CA PRO A 108 6.78 -10.02 7.84
C PRO A 108 6.31 -9.89 6.40
N VAL A 109 5.60 -8.79 6.11
CA VAL A 109 5.01 -8.52 4.80
C VAL A 109 5.73 -7.35 4.13
N LEU A 110 6.05 -7.49 2.84
CA LEU A 110 6.60 -6.43 2.00
C LEU A 110 5.68 -6.20 0.79
N PHE A 111 5.46 -4.95 0.41
CA PHE A 111 4.72 -4.57 -0.79
C PHE A 111 5.69 -4.07 -1.86
N PHE A 112 5.45 -4.39 -3.13
CA PHE A 112 6.34 -4.05 -4.24
C PHE A 112 5.59 -3.29 -5.32
N TRP A 113 6.03 -2.07 -5.59
CA TRP A 113 5.49 -1.23 -6.65
C TRP A 113 6.15 -1.59 -7.98
N ASP A 114 5.34 -1.67 -9.04
CA ASP A 114 5.73 -1.93 -10.43
C ASP A 114 6.88 -2.96 -10.60
N PRO A 115 6.68 -4.21 -10.11
CA PRO A 115 7.72 -5.22 -10.14
C PRO A 115 8.17 -5.54 -11.57
N LEU A 116 7.29 -5.52 -12.57
CA LEU A 116 7.63 -5.80 -13.97
C LEU A 116 8.00 -4.54 -14.78
N GLY A 117 8.01 -3.37 -14.13
CA GLY A 117 8.43 -2.09 -14.71
C GLY A 117 9.88 -2.07 -15.15
N GLY A 118 10.22 -1.10 -16.00
CA GLY A 118 11.62 -0.85 -16.39
C GLY A 118 12.32 -2.03 -17.09
N GLY A 119 11.57 -3.00 -17.60
CA GLY A 119 12.12 -4.20 -18.25
C GLY A 119 12.49 -5.33 -17.30
N ARG A 120 12.16 -5.22 -16.00
CA ARG A 120 12.35 -6.29 -15.02
C ARG A 120 11.49 -7.51 -15.35
N THR A 121 11.96 -8.68 -14.94
CA THR A 121 11.30 -9.95 -15.29
C THR A 121 11.00 -10.80 -14.06
N LEU A 122 10.08 -11.76 -14.19
CA LEU A 122 9.83 -12.76 -13.15
C LEU A 122 11.09 -13.58 -12.82
N ALA A 123 11.92 -13.88 -13.83
CA ALA A 123 13.16 -14.63 -13.60
C ALA A 123 14.15 -13.83 -12.73
N GLU A 124 14.21 -12.51 -12.92
CA GLU A 124 14.98 -11.61 -12.07
C GLU A 124 14.44 -11.61 -10.64
N TRP A 125 13.13 -11.44 -10.44
CA TRP A 125 12.53 -11.49 -9.10
C TRP A 125 12.67 -12.85 -8.41
N ALA A 126 12.57 -13.96 -9.13
CA ALA A 126 12.85 -15.29 -8.59
C ALA A 126 14.31 -15.41 -8.12
N SER A 127 15.25 -14.85 -8.90
CA SER A 127 16.68 -14.79 -8.56
C SER A 127 16.93 -13.92 -7.34
N ILE A 128 16.24 -12.77 -7.21
CA ILE A 128 16.31 -11.91 -6.02
C ILE A 128 15.75 -12.66 -4.80
N ARG A 129 14.54 -13.21 -4.90
CA ARG A 129 13.87 -13.89 -3.78
C ARG A 129 14.68 -15.09 -3.29
N SER A 130 15.27 -15.89 -4.18
CA SER A 130 16.13 -17.02 -3.76
C SER A 130 17.38 -16.60 -2.97
N GLN A 131 17.85 -15.36 -3.14
CA GLN A 131 19.01 -14.82 -2.41
C GLN A 131 18.65 -14.13 -1.10
N VAL A 132 17.41 -13.64 -0.97
CA VAL A 132 16.92 -12.84 0.17
C VAL A 132 16.06 -13.68 1.11
N ASP A 133 15.14 -14.46 0.54
CA ASP A 133 14.11 -15.23 1.23
C ASP A 133 13.99 -16.67 0.68
N PRO A 134 15.07 -17.48 0.69
CA PRO A 134 15.08 -18.81 0.07
C PRO A 134 14.07 -19.80 0.67
N ASN A 135 13.59 -19.53 1.88
CA ASN A 135 12.66 -20.40 2.62
C ASN A 135 11.23 -19.85 2.66
N ASN A 136 10.92 -18.78 1.92
CA ASN A 136 9.62 -18.11 1.94
C ASN A 136 9.15 -17.76 3.36
N ALA A 137 10.07 -17.23 4.16
CA ALA A 137 9.84 -16.77 5.53
C ALA A 137 9.12 -15.42 5.58
N MET A 138 9.07 -14.69 4.45
CA MET A 138 8.33 -13.45 4.30
C MET A 138 7.14 -13.62 3.35
N ILE A 139 6.25 -12.63 3.34
CA ILE A 139 5.15 -12.52 2.38
C ILE A 139 5.43 -11.34 1.46
N TRP A 140 5.50 -11.58 0.15
CA TRP A 140 5.72 -10.52 -0.85
C TRP A 140 4.43 -10.25 -1.62
N SER A 141 3.87 -9.04 -1.51
CA SER A 141 2.69 -8.62 -2.26
C SER A 141 3.09 -7.72 -3.42
N ALA A 142 2.75 -8.11 -4.64
CA ALA A 142 3.08 -7.36 -5.84
C ALA A 142 1.92 -6.47 -6.28
N GLU A 143 2.23 -5.24 -6.70
CA GLU A 143 1.31 -4.43 -7.48
C GLU A 143 1.22 -5.03 -8.88
N GLY A 144 0.00 -5.08 -9.43
CA GLY A 144 -0.20 -5.33 -10.85
C GLY A 144 -1.37 -6.25 -11.15
N VAL A 145 -1.60 -6.47 -12.44
CA VAL A 145 -2.74 -7.24 -12.95
C VAL A 145 -2.34 -8.59 -13.55
N ASP A 146 -1.04 -8.86 -13.65
CA ASP A 146 -0.50 -10.09 -14.23
C ASP A 146 -0.40 -11.20 -13.18
N MET A 147 -1.29 -12.20 -13.27
CA MET A 147 -1.33 -13.33 -12.34
C MET A 147 -0.08 -14.23 -12.39
N THR A 148 0.77 -14.09 -13.41
CA THR A 148 2.06 -14.81 -13.44
C THR A 148 3.00 -14.35 -12.32
N LEU A 149 2.79 -13.16 -11.74
CA LEU A 149 3.46 -12.69 -10.53
C LEU A 149 3.33 -13.67 -9.36
N LEU A 150 2.21 -14.40 -9.25
CA LEU A 150 1.97 -15.37 -8.17
C LEU A 150 2.97 -16.55 -8.16
N THR A 151 3.74 -16.74 -9.24
CA THR A 151 4.83 -17.72 -9.29
C THR A 151 6.01 -17.34 -8.39
N VAL A 152 6.20 -16.04 -8.12
CA VAL A 152 7.29 -15.50 -7.30
C VAL A 152 6.77 -14.77 -6.07
N PHE A 153 5.64 -14.09 -6.16
CA PHE A 153 5.02 -13.31 -5.10
C PHE A 153 3.90 -14.10 -4.41
N ASP A 154 3.56 -13.72 -3.19
CA ASP A 154 2.57 -14.39 -2.35
C ASP A 154 1.19 -13.75 -2.39
N GLY A 155 1.08 -12.57 -2.98
CA GLY A 155 -0.20 -11.91 -3.18
C GLY A 155 -0.13 -10.83 -4.24
N ILE A 156 -1.31 -10.36 -4.59
CA ILE A 156 -1.51 -9.21 -5.45
C ILE A 156 -2.26 -8.15 -4.66
N HIS A 157 -1.82 -6.90 -4.80
CA HIS A 157 -2.56 -5.73 -4.36
C HIS A 157 -2.77 -4.76 -5.51
N LEU A 158 -3.83 -3.94 -5.42
CA LEU A 158 -4.04 -2.85 -6.38
C LEU A 158 -3.69 -1.52 -5.73
N PHE A 159 -2.69 -0.84 -6.27
CA PHE A 159 -2.51 0.59 -6.00
C PHE A 159 -3.39 1.40 -6.96
N SER A 160 -3.44 0.99 -8.23
CA SER A 160 -4.10 1.70 -9.33
C SER A 160 -5.57 1.30 -9.54
N GLY A 161 -6.32 0.97 -8.47
CA GLY A 161 -7.73 0.57 -8.56
C GLY A 161 -8.63 1.62 -9.24
N GLY A 162 -8.21 2.89 -9.18
CA GLY A 162 -8.84 3.98 -9.91
C GLY A 162 -8.83 3.76 -11.43
N TYR A 163 -7.66 3.48 -11.98
CA TYR A 163 -7.47 3.24 -13.41
C TYR A 163 -8.20 1.99 -13.89
N TRP A 164 -8.05 0.87 -13.17
CA TRP A 164 -8.56 -0.42 -13.63
C TRP A 164 -10.07 -0.57 -13.48
N GLY A 165 -10.68 0.01 -12.44
CA GLY A 165 -12.10 -0.19 -12.14
C GLY A 165 -12.92 1.09 -12.14
N LEU A 166 -12.55 2.09 -11.32
CA LEU A 166 -13.39 3.27 -11.17
C LEU A 166 -13.52 4.10 -12.45
N GLN A 167 -12.48 4.19 -13.28
CA GLN A 167 -12.52 4.90 -14.56
C GLN A 167 -13.58 4.32 -15.53
N HIS A 168 -13.89 3.04 -15.38
CA HIS A 168 -14.89 2.31 -16.19
C HIS A 168 -16.20 2.06 -15.44
N GLY A 169 -16.28 2.42 -14.16
CA GLY A 169 -17.46 2.26 -13.32
C GLY A 169 -17.72 0.81 -12.88
N ASP A 170 -16.73 -0.07 -12.95
CA ASP A 170 -16.86 -1.52 -12.76
C ASP A 170 -15.94 -2.08 -11.65
N MET A 171 -15.58 -1.24 -10.68
CA MET A 171 -14.73 -1.62 -9.54
C MET A 171 -15.16 -2.94 -8.85
N PRO A 172 -16.46 -3.21 -8.56
CA PRO A 172 -16.86 -4.49 -7.99
C PRO A 172 -16.54 -5.70 -8.88
N GLN A 173 -16.69 -5.57 -10.19
CA GLN A 173 -16.38 -6.63 -11.16
C GLN A 173 -14.87 -6.86 -11.25
N VAL A 174 -14.08 -5.79 -11.21
CA VAL A 174 -12.61 -5.87 -11.20
C VAL A 174 -12.13 -6.61 -9.96
N ASP A 175 -12.54 -6.18 -8.76
CA ASP A 175 -12.11 -6.82 -7.51
C ASP A 175 -12.57 -8.28 -7.41
N GLN A 176 -13.83 -8.56 -7.82
CA GLN A 176 -14.34 -9.93 -7.87
C GLN A 176 -13.57 -10.80 -8.88
N GLY A 177 -13.14 -10.20 -10.00
CA GLY A 177 -12.30 -10.84 -11.00
C GLY A 177 -10.96 -11.27 -10.41
N PHE A 178 -10.26 -10.36 -9.72
CA PHE A 178 -9.01 -10.66 -9.02
C PHE A 178 -9.17 -11.76 -7.97
N ARG A 179 -10.18 -11.65 -7.09
CA ARG A 179 -10.48 -12.71 -6.11
C ARG A 179 -10.69 -14.06 -6.80
N SER A 180 -11.43 -14.09 -7.90
CA SER A 180 -11.72 -15.33 -8.63
C SER A 180 -10.45 -15.92 -9.25
N GLN A 181 -9.60 -15.10 -9.87
CA GLN A 181 -8.33 -15.54 -10.47
C GLN A 181 -7.36 -16.08 -9.42
N ILE A 182 -7.19 -15.38 -8.29
CA ILE A 182 -6.33 -15.81 -7.18
C ILE A 182 -6.85 -17.10 -6.55
N SER A 183 -8.17 -17.23 -6.38
CA SER A 183 -8.79 -18.46 -5.85
C SER A 183 -8.58 -19.64 -6.79
N ALA A 184 -8.71 -19.43 -8.11
CA ALA A 184 -8.43 -20.46 -9.11
C ALA A 184 -6.94 -20.85 -9.12
N TYR A 185 -6.03 -19.88 -8.99
CA TYR A 185 -4.60 -20.13 -8.87
C TYR A 185 -4.29 -20.99 -7.63
N ASN A 186 -4.86 -20.61 -6.48
CA ASN A 186 -4.73 -21.35 -5.22
C ASN A 186 -5.20 -22.80 -5.35
N ALA A 187 -6.36 -23.02 -5.96
CA ALA A 187 -6.91 -24.35 -6.19
C ALA A 187 -6.03 -25.18 -7.14
N ALA A 188 -5.53 -24.59 -8.22
CA ALA A 188 -4.71 -25.30 -9.21
C ALA A 188 -3.31 -25.67 -8.71
N HIS A 189 -2.73 -24.87 -7.81
CA HIS A 189 -1.35 -25.04 -7.34
C HIS A 189 -1.23 -25.51 -5.90
N GLY A 190 -2.34 -25.69 -5.18
CA GLY A 190 -2.32 -26.02 -3.75
C GLY A 190 -1.67 -24.93 -2.89
N THR A 191 -1.91 -23.66 -3.24
CA THR A 191 -1.32 -22.49 -2.56
C THR A 191 -2.37 -21.67 -1.82
N GLN A 192 -1.93 -20.69 -1.04
CA GLN A 192 -2.77 -19.74 -0.30
C GLN A 192 -2.31 -18.31 -0.58
N LYS A 193 -2.33 -17.92 -1.86
CA LYS A 193 -2.02 -16.57 -2.31
C LYS A 193 -3.09 -15.58 -1.85
N ILE A 194 -2.63 -14.36 -1.59
CA ILE A 194 -3.36 -13.30 -0.91
C ILE A 194 -3.95 -12.34 -1.93
N TRP A 195 -5.21 -11.98 -1.73
CA TRP A 195 -5.85 -10.88 -2.43
C TRP A 195 -5.97 -9.64 -1.54
N ALA A 196 -5.35 -8.54 -1.95
CA ALA A 196 -5.45 -7.26 -1.27
C ALA A 196 -6.20 -6.23 -2.15
N ALA A 197 -7.46 -5.96 -1.80
CA ALA A 197 -8.30 -5.04 -2.58
C ALA A 197 -7.89 -3.59 -2.34
N GLY A 198 -7.63 -2.87 -3.45
CA GLY A 198 -7.19 -1.48 -3.43
C GLY A 198 -8.34 -0.49 -3.54
N ILE A 199 -8.58 0.29 -2.50
CA ILE A 199 -9.60 1.34 -2.50
C ILE A 199 -9.00 2.73 -2.64
N ILE A 200 -9.71 3.64 -3.31
CA ILE A 200 -9.24 4.99 -3.61
C ILE A 200 -10.43 5.96 -3.61
N PRO A 201 -10.33 7.15 -3.00
CA PRO A 201 -11.46 8.08 -2.91
C PRO A 201 -11.75 8.84 -4.22
N GLY A 202 -10.75 8.89 -5.10
CA GLY A 202 -10.75 9.57 -6.39
C GLY A 202 -9.31 9.86 -6.80
N TYR A 203 -9.13 10.47 -7.97
CA TYR A 203 -7.82 10.65 -8.58
C TYR A 203 -7.80 11.90 -9.46
N ASN A 204 -6.71 12.66 -9.44
CA ASN A 204 -6.47 13.78 -10.35
C ASN A 204 -4.98 14.08 -10.43
N ASP A 205 -4.34 13.61 -11.50
CA ASP A 205 -2.94 13.85 -11.79
C ASP A 205 -2.69 14.93 -12.86
N THR A 206 -3.72 15.68 -13.25
CA THR A 206 -3.62 16.74 -14.28
C THR A 206 -2.67 17.88 -13.90
N LEU A 207 -2.33 17.99 -12.61
CA LEU A 207 -1.43 19.00 -12.05
C LEU A 207 -0.06 18.43 -11.69
N VAL A 208 0.26 17.20 -12.09
CA VAL A 208 1.59 16.60 -11.92
C VAL A 208 2.53 17.12 -13.01
N PRO A 209 3.65 17.79 -12.65
CA PRO A 209 4.55 18.36 -13.64
C PRO A 209 5.11 17.29 -14.60
N GLY A 210 5.01 17.54 -15.90
CA GLY A 210 5.61 16.69 -16.94
C GLY A 210 4.87 15.38 -17.23
N ARG A 211 3.78 15.07 -16.50
CA ARG A 211 2.99 13.86 -16.75
C ARG A 211 2.12 14.00 -18.00
N THR A 212 2.09 12.95 -18.81
CA THR A 212 1.23 12.83 -20.01
C THR A 212 0.19 11.73 -19.80
N GLY A 213 -0.89 11.75 -20.56
CA GLY A 213 -1.97 10.76 -20.41
C GLY A 213 -2.73 10.87 -19.08
N THR A 214 -2.75 12.07 -18.50
CA THR A 214 -3.41 12.36 -17.22
C THR A 214 -4.92 12.14 -17.30
N TYR A 215 -5.53 11.79 -16.18
CA TYR A 215 -6.96 11.50 -16.08
C TYR A 215 -7.51 11.95 -14.72
N ILE A 216 -8.84 12.08 -14.67
CA ILE A 216 -9.56 12.50 -13.46
C ILE A 216 -10.61 11.45 -13.14
N ILE A 217 -10.63 11.04 -11.87
CA ILE A 217 -11.72 10.32 -11.25
C ILE A 217 -12.29 11.23 -10.16
N PRO A 218 -13.44 11.88 -10.39
CA PRO A 218 -14.01 12.80 -9.43
C PRO A 218 -14.39 12.05 -8.15
N ARG A 219 -14.26 12.70 -6.99
CA ARG A 219 -14.61 12.10 -5.70
C ARG A 219 -16.12 12.03 -5.44
N ASN A 220 -16.91 12.80 -6.20
CA ASN A 220 -18.38 12.83 -6.15
C ASN A 220 -18.95 12.93 -4.73
N ASN A 221 -18.39 13.82 -3.90
CA ASN A 221 -18.77 14.02 -2.50
C ASN A 221 -18.77 12.72 -1.67
N GLY A 222 -17.81 11.82 -1.91
CA GLY A 222 -17.69 10.53 -1.20
C GLY A 222 -18.24 9.34 -1.99
N ALA A 223 -19.14 9.55 -2.95
CA ALA A 223 -19.80 8.44 -3.67
C ALA A 223 -18.80 7.53 -4.41
N THR A 224 -17.71 8.10 -4.93
CA THR A 224 -16.64 7.32 -5.57
C THR A 224 -15.91 6.42 -4.57
N TYR A 225 -15.61 6.93 -3.38
CA TYR A 225 -14.94 6.14 -2.34
C TYR A 225 -15.85 5.01 -1.83
N GLN A 226 -17.14 5.30 -1.68
CA GLN A 226 -18.16 4.32 -1.30
C GLN A 226 -18.27 3.20 -2.34
N GLN A 227 -18.15 3.51 -3.63
CA GLN A 227 -18.10 2.51 -4.70
C GLN A 227 -16.84 1.62 -4.59
N SER A 228 -15.67 2.20 -4.31
CA SER A 228 -14.45 1.42 -4.05
C SER A 228 -14.60 0.50 -2.85
N TRP A 229 -15.12 1.00 -1.73
CA TRP A 229 -15.39 0.18 -0.54
C TRP A 229 -16.36 -0.96 -0.84
N ALA A 230 -17.46 -0.69 -1.55
CA ALA A 230 -18.42 -1.71 -1.93
C ALA A 230 -17.79 -2.80 -2.81
N GLY A 231 -16.94 -2.41 -3.76
CA GLY A 231 -16.17 -3.35 -4.60
C GLY A 231 -15.27 -4.24 -3.75
N ALA A 232 -14.43 -3.61 -2.92
CA ALA A 232 -13.51 -4.33 -2.04
C ALA A 232 -14.27 -5.32 -1.15
N LEU A 233 -15.26 -4.87 -0.38
CA LEU A 233 -16.03 -5.73 0.52
C LEU A 233 -16.71 -6.90 -0.20
N SER A 234 -17.24 -6.68 -1.41
CA SER A 234 -17.89 -7.73 -2.19
C SER A 234 -16.94 -8.85 -2.62
N SER A 235 -15.65 -8.53 -2.84
CA SER A 235 -14.61 -9.49 -3.20
C SER A 235 -14.06 -10.29 -2.01
N GLN A 236 -14.51 -9.98 -0.79
CA GLN A 236 -14.08 -10.61 0.48
C GLN A 236 -12.56 -10.74 0.57
N PRO A 237 -11.78 -9.66 0.47
CA PRO A 237 -10.33 -9.70 0.33
C PRO A 237 -9.67 -10.12 1.64
N ASP A 238 -8.44 -10.61 1.53
CA ASP A 238 -7.61 -10.93 2.69
C ASP A 238 -7.15 -9.61 3.36
N TRP A 239 -6.80 -8.60 2.55
CA TRP A 239 -6.44 -7.25 3.01
C TRP A 239 -7.19 -6.17 2.22
N ILE A 240 -7.36 -5.00 2.83
CA ILE A 240 -7.77 -3.78 2.11
C ILE A 240 -6.62 -2.79 2.17
N THR A 241 -6.17 -2.32 1.01
CA THR A 241 -5.16 -1.25 0.89
C THR A 241 -5.83 0.05 0.48
N ILE A 242 -5.43 1.17 1.09
CA ILE A 242 -5.99 2.50 0.78
C ILE A 242 -4.97 3.28 -0.04
N THR A 243 -5.29 3.57 -1.29
CA THR A 243 -4.55 4.49 -2.15
C THR A 243 -5.24 5.85 -2.12
N SER A 244 -4.78 6.83 -1.37
CA SER A 244 -3.60 6.82 -0.50
C SER A 244 -3.91 7.53 0.82
N PHE A 245 -3.05 7.39 1.83
CA PHE A 245 -3.13 8.29 2.97
C PHE A 245 -2.85 9.73 2.53
N ASN A 246 -1.74 10.00 1.85
CA ASN A 246 -1.26 11.36 1.58
C ASN A 246 -0.50 11.56 0.25
N GLU A 247 -0.88 10.88 -0.83
CA GLU A 247 -0.34 11.17 -2.17
C GLU A 247 -1.01 12.42 -2.77
N TRP A 248 -0.44 13.58 -2.45
CA TRP A 248 -1.00 14.89 -2.79
C TRP A 248 -0.89 15.27 -4.27
N PHE A 249 0.12 14.76 -4.99
CA PHE A 249 0.30 15.06 -6.40
C PHE A 249 -0.80 14.45 -7.25
N GLU A 250 -1.24 13.25 -6.89
CA GLU A 250 -2.28 12.50 -7.61
C GLU A 250 -3.69 12.75 -7.09
N GLY A 251 -3.85 13.55 -6.04
CA GLY A 251 -5.18 13.87 -5.52
C GLY A 251 -5.91 12.68 -4.93
N SER A 252 -5.21 11.63 -4.48
CA SER A 252 -5.80 10.38 -3.96
C SER A 252 -5.84 10.29 -2.43
N MET A 253 -5.34 11.32 -1.73
CA MET A 253 -5.23 11.36 -0.27
C MET A 253 -6.57 11.14 0.49
N ILE A 254 -6.51 10.49 1.65
CA ILE A 254 -7.57 10.51 2.66
C ILE A 254 -7.20 11.36 3.89
N GLU A 255 -5.94 11.81 3.99
CA GLU A 255 -5.48 12.76 5.02
C GLU A 255 -6.31 14.07 4.98
N PRO A 256 -6.59 14.71 6.13
CA PRO A 256 -7.43 15.89 6.17
C PRO A 256 -6.89 17.03 5.31
N SER A 257 -7.72 17.46 4.36
CA SER A 257 -7.37 18.48 3.37
C SER A 257 -8.18 19.76 3.53
N VAL A 258 -7.73 20.83 2.87
CA VAL A 258 -8.46 22.11 2.85
C VAL A 258 -9.85 21.94 2.23
N THR A 259 -9.98 21.16 1.16
CA THR A 259 -11.25 21.00 0.45
C THR A 259 -12.19 20.02 1.13
N TYR A 260 -11.66 18.92 1.69
CA TYR A 260 -12.48 17.79 2.14
C TYR A 260 -12.52 17.61 3.66
N GLY A 261 -11.69 18.34 4.41
CA GLY A 261 -11.57 18.18 5.86
C GLY A 261 -11.39 16.71 6.23
N ASN A 262 -12.13 16.26 7.24
CA ASN A 262 -12.06 14.87 7.73
C ASN A 262 -12.98 13.87 7.00
N LEU A 263 -13.59 14.25 5.87
CA LEU A 263 -14.62 13.42 5.21
C LEU A 263 -14.14 11.97 4.99
N TYR A 264 -12.97 11.79 4.38
CA TYR A 264 -12.50 10.45 4.00
C TYR A 264 -11.97 9.63 5.18
N LEU A 265 -11.41 10.26 6.22
CA LEU A 265 -11.11 9.55 7.48
C LEU A 265 -12.40 9.10 8.18
N ASN A 266 -13.43 9.94 8.19
CA ASN A 266 -14.73 9.59 8.79
C ASN A 266 -15.41 8.45 8.02
N GLU A 267 -15.37 8.46 6.68
CA GLU A 267 -15.88 7.34 5.88
C GLU A 267 -15.06 6.07 6.10
N THR A 268 -13.73 6.17 6.13
CA THR A 268 -12.84 5.03 6.46
C THR A 268 -13.21 4.42 7.82
N ALA A 269 -13.45 5.26 8.84
CA ALA A 269 -13.87 4.81 10.17
C ALA A 269 -15.22 4.08 10.18
N GLN A 270 -16.13 4.40 9.25
CA GLN A 270 -17.42 3.72 9.14
C GLN A 270 -17.26 2.33 8.53
N TYR A 271 -16.44 2.20 7.48
CA TYR A 271 -16.20 0.92 6.81
C TYR A 271 -15.26 -0.01 7.59
N ALA A 272 -14.22 0.54 8.24
CA ALA A 272 -13.33 -0.24 9.10
C ALA A 272 -14.04 -0.89 10.30
N LYS A 273 -15.20 -0.36 10.72
CA LYS A 273 -16.06 -1.00 11.73
C LYS A 273 -16.87 -2.18 11.19
N GLN A 274 -17.09 -2.24 9.88
CA GLN A 274 -17.86 -3.28 9.21
C GLN A 274 -16.95 -4.42 8.73
N TRP A 275 -15.71 -4.09 8.40
CA TRP A 275 -14.71 -5.03 7.96
C TRP A 275 -13.80 -5.45 9.12
N HIS A 276 -13.89 -6.73 9.48
CA HIS A 276 -12.92 -7.38 10.35
C HIS A 276 -12.20 -8.41 9.48
N GLY A 277 -11.00 -8.04 9.01
CA GLY A 277 -10.07 -8.97 8.37
C GLY A 277 -9.63 -10.08 9.32
#